data_AF-D2UG32-F1
#
_entry.id   AF-D2UG32-F1
#
_cell.length_a   1.000
_cell.length_b   1.000
_cell.length_c   1.000
_cell.angle_alpha   90.00
_cell.angle_beta   90.00
_cell.angle_gamma   90.00
#
_symmetry.space_group_name_H-M   'P 1'
#
loop_
_entity.id
_entity.type
_entity.pdbx_description
1 polymer ?
#
loop_
_entity_poly.entity_id
_entity_poly.type
_entity_poly.pdbx_seq_one_letter_code
_entity_poly.pdbx_strand_id
1 'polypeptide(L)'
;MLLSLLLSSTGSAWAQSVRSDGSSGDVRIYRCINTSGTTSLQSIPCESGRPQQVLDMQRPRDPLTRPTTTLSTDPARAAAAPAPLPQREIRIVSVQPPQPMYECVTSDGQRYTSDDNAGNPRWVPLWAFGYADDEDGRPRGRGPDSRPPGPPGPPSGAPHSPGPPPPPHVVYPGAGVIVPAGSTLVRDTCTALPRQEVCARLTDRRWELIRRYNSALQSERRAMETEQRGIDARLARDCVGN
;
A
#
# COMPACT_ATOMS: atom_id res chain seq x y z
N MET A 1 -15.32 -9.03 88.60
CA MET A 1 -16.65 -9.57 88.22
C MET A 1 -16.45 -10.51 87.04
N LEU A 2 -16.89 -11.76 87.23
CA LEU A 2 -17.32 -12.81 86.26
C LEU A 2 -16.49 -13.06 84.97
N LEU A 3 -15.90 -14.27 84.79
CA LEU A 3 -16.50 -15.49 84.17
C LEU A 3 -16.77 -15.29 82.66
N SER A 4 -16.33 -16.06 81.65
CA SER A 4 -16.10 -17.51 81.48
C SER A 4 -15.27 -17.71 80.18
N LEU A 5 -14.21 -18.53 80.12
CA LEU A 5 -14.16 -19.98 79.79
C LEU A 5 -14.70 -20.38 78.40
N LEU A 6 -13.81 -20.90 77.52
CA LEU A 6 -13.96 -22.05 76.59
C LEU A 6 -12.65 -22.19 75.74
N LEU A 7 -11.70 -23.07 76.09
CA LEU A 7 -11.53 -24.49 75.70
C LEU A 7 -11.05 -24.75 74.24
N SER A 8 -9.77 -25.10 74.15
CA SER A 8 -9.17 -26.26 73.45
C SER A 8 -9.57 -26.62 72.00
N SER A 9 -8.59 -26.66 71.09
CA SER A 9 -7.98 -27.94 70.65
C SER A 9 -7.03 -27.78 69.47
N THR A 10 -5.92 -28.50 69.58
CA THR A 10 -4.86 -28.75 68.59
C THR A 10 -5.39 -29.45 67.34
N GLY A 11 -5.28 -28.81 66.18
CA GLY A 11 -5.45 -29.47 64.88
C GLY A 11 -4.11 -29.96 64.36
N SER A 12 -3.72 -31.19 64.71
CA SER A 12 -2.58 -31.86 64.09
C SER A 12 -2.88 -32.12 62.62
N ALA A 13 -2.24 -31.37 61.74
CA ALA A 13 -2.18 -31.67 60.31
C ALA A 13 -1.31 -32.90 60.09
N TRP A 14 -1.91 -34.09 60.13
CA TRP A 14 -1.28 -35.29 59.62
C TRP A 14 -1.34 -35.24 58.09
N ALA A 15 -0.26 -34.73 57.50
CA ALA A 15 0.04 -34.96 56.09
C ALA A 15 0.22 -36.48 55.91
N GLN A 16 -0.82 -37.14 55.39
CA GLN A 16 -0.70 -38.52 54.96
C GLN A 16 0.16 -38.53 53.69
N SER A 17 1.43 -38.84 53.86
CA SER A 17 2.32 -39.22 52.77
C SER A 17 1.77 -40.51 52.15
N VAL A 18 1.12 -40.38 50.98
CA VAL A 18 0.75 -41.52 50.14
C VAL A 18 2.05 -42.16 49.67
N ARG A 19 2.40 -43.31 50.25
CA ARG A 19 3.51 -44.13 49.75
C ARG A 19 3.01 -44.86 48.51
N SER A 20 3.55 -44.49 47.36
CA SER A 20 3.40 -45.26 46.12
C SER A 20 4.34 -46.45 46.18
N ASP A 21 3.83 -47.66 46.41
CA ASP A 21 4.60 -48.89 46.14
C ASP A 21 4.53 -49.19 44.63
N GLY A 22 5.42 -48.53 43.89
CA GLY A 22 5.65 -48.78 42.48
C GLY A 22 7.15 -48.77 42.24
N SER A 23 7.69 -49.84 41.64
CA SER A 23 9.11 -49.93 41.34
C SER A 23 9.56 -48.69 40.56
N SER A 24 10.70 -48.15 40.98
CA SER A 24 11.32 -46.85 40.69
C SER A 24 11.33 -46.34 39.22
N GLY A 25 10.17 -46.12 38.59
CA GLY A 25 10.09 -45.55 37.24
C GLY A 25 8.69 -45.42 36.64
N ASP A 26 7.75 -46.25 37.09
CA ASP A 26 6.42 -46.36 36.49
C ASP A 26 5.33 -45.87 37.46
N VAL A 27 4.37 -45.10 36.94
CA VAL A 27 3.23 -44.54 37.69
C VAL A 27 1.95 -45.17 37.17
N ARG A 28 1.25 -45.91 38.03
CA ARG A 28 -0.05 -46.51 37.74
C ARG A 28 -1.18 -45.64 38.30
N ILE A 29 -2.10 -45.21 37.43
CA ILE A 29 -3.29 -44.42 37.79
C ILE A 29 -4.55 -45.19 37.37
N TYR A 30 -5.52 -45.27 38.29
CA TYR A 30 -6.83 -45.85 38.05
C TYR A 30 -7.83 -44.74 37.74
N ARG A 31 -8.51 -44.88 36.60
CA ARG A 31 -9.62 -44.01 36.20
C ARG A 31 -10.93 -44.74 36.50
N CYS A 32 -11.62 -44.29 37.55
CA CYS A 32 -12.86 -44.89 38.01
C CYS A 32 -14.05 -44.09 37.48
N ILE A 33 -14.98 -44.78 36.81
CA ILE A 33 -16.22 -44.19 36.32
C ILE A 33 -17.35 -44.57 37.27
N ASN A 34 -18.07 -43.59 37.79
CA ASN A 34 -19.22 -43.84 38.65
C ASN A 34 -20.51 -44.04 37.84
N THR A 35 -21.58 -44.46 38.52
CA THR A 35 -22.90 -44.69 37.89
C THR A 35 -23.55 -43.42 37.34
N SER A 36 -23.09 -42.23 37.76
CA SER A 36 -23.52 -40.94 37.21
C SER A 36 -22.65 -40.45 36.05
N GLY A 37 -21.74 -41.27 35.53
CA GLY A 37 -20.85 -40.95 34.40
C GLY A 37 -19.69 -40.00 34.75
N THR A 38 -19.53 -39.60 36.01
CA THR A 38 -18.38 -38.80 36.45
C THR A 38 -17.13 -39.66 36.59
N THR A 39 -16.01 -39.10 36.17
CA THR A 39 -14.70 -39.75 36.20
C THR A 39 -13.90 -39.22 37.38
N SER A 40 -13.32 -40.11 38.19
CA SER A 40 -12.29 -39.76 39.17
C SER A 40 -10.97 -40.47 38.86
N LEU A 41 -9.85 -39.78 39.10
CA LEU A 41 -8.49 -40.32 38.93
C LEU A 41 -7.89 -40.58 40.30
N GLN A 42 -7.41 -41.79 40.54
CA GLN A 42 -6.90 -42.22 41.84
C GLN A 42 -5.66 -43.11 41.67
N SER A 43 -4.81 -43.17 42.70
CA SER A 43 -3.65 -44.06 42.76
C SER A 43 -3.97 -45.42 43.38
N ILE A 44 -5.24 -45.71 43.69
CA ILE A 44 -5.74 -46.93 44.32
C ILE A 44 -6.79 -47.56 43.38
N PRO A 45 -6.89 -48.90 43.29
CA PRO A 45 -7.90 -49.57 42.49
C PRO A 45 -9.33 -49.11 42.81
N CYS A 46 -10.20 -49.14 41.81
CA CYS A 46 -11.60 -48.78 41.98
C CYS A 46 -12.33 -49.79 42.89
N GLU A 47 -13.39 -49.33 43.55
CA GLU A 47 -14.29 -50.18 44.32
C GLU A 47 -14.82 -51.34 43.45
N SER A 48 -14.87 -52.55 44.01
CA SER A 48 -15.15 -53.79 43.29
C SER A 48 -16.45 -53.71 42.49
N GLY A 49 -16.38 -54.04 41.19
CA GLY A 49 -17.54 -54.05 40.30
C GLY A 49 -17.80 -52.75 39.53
N ARG A 50 -16.98 -51.71 39.72
CA ARG A 50 -17.05 -50.49 38.88
C ARG A 50 -16.19 -50.63 37.62
N PRO A 51 -16.61 -50.03 36.49
CA PRO A 51 -15.76 -49.93 35.31
C PRO A 51 -14.51 -49.11 35.64
N GLN A 52 -13.34 -49.73 35.41
CA GLN A 52 -12.03 -49.14 35.67
C GLN A 52 -11.18 -49.16 34.39
N GLN A 53 -10.42 -48.09 34.18
CA GLN A 53 -9.37 -48.05 33.18
C GLN A 53 -8.03 -47.81 33.88
N VAL A 54 -7.07 -48.72 33.65
CA VAL A 54 -5.72 -48.63 34.22
C VAL A 54 -4.84 -47.86 33.24
N LEU A 55 -4.16 -46.83 33.74
CA LEU A 55 -3.23 -46.00 32.99
C LEU A 55 -1.84 -46.20 33.60
N ASP A 56 -0.98 -46.90 32.88
CA ASP A 56 0.43 -47.02 33.20
C ASP A 56 1.19 -45.91 32.45
N MET A 57 1.87 -45.04 33.20
CA MET A 57 2.63 -43.93 32.66
C MET A 57 4.08 -43.98 33.15
N GLN A 58 5.02 -43.68 32.27
CA GLN A 58 6.41 -43.48 32.67
C GLN A 58 6.53 -42.14 33.39
N ARG A 59 7.20 -42.11 34.55
CA ARG A 59 7.59 -40.82 35.13
C ARG A 59 8.53 -40.11 34.15
N PRO A 60 8.28 -38.83 33.80
CA PRO A 60 9.25 -38.04 33.06
C PRO A 60 10.61 -38.10 33.77
N ARG A 61 11.66 -38.53 33.05
CA ARG A 61 13.01 -38.56 33.62
C ARG A 61 13.49 -37.12 33.78
N ASP A 62 13.86 -36.77 35.00
CA ASP A 62 14.54 -35.52 35.28
C ASP A 62 15.87 -35.50 34.51
N PRO A 63 16.20 -34.44 33.76
CA PRO A 63 17.51 -34.34 33.12
C PRO A 63 18.60 -34.45 34.19
N LEU A 64 19.64 -35.23 33.90
CA LEU A 64 20.82 -35.30 34.75
C LEU A 64 21.30 -33.87 35.05
N THR A 65 21.49 -33.56 36.34
CA THR A 65 22.11 -32.30 36.77
C THR A 65 23.39 -32.11 35.97
N ARG A 66 23.41 -31.07 35.13
CA ARG A 66 24.60 -30.69 34.37
C ARG A 66 25.73 -30.51 35.38
N PRO A 67 26.88 -31.18 35.23
CA PRO A 67 28.00 -30.95 36.12
C PRO A 67 28.34 -29.47 36.06
N THR A 68 28.27 -28.79 37.21
CA THR A 68 28.90 -27.48 37.38
C THR A 68 30.34 -27.67 36.98
N THR A 69 30.74 -27.10 35.85
CA THR A 69 32.12 -27.12 35.40
C THR A 69 32.91 -26.39 36.47
N THR A 70 33.55 -27.12 37.37
CA THR A 70 34.64 -26.58 38.17
C THR A 70 35.64 -26.03 37.15
N LEU A 71 35.88 -24.72 37.18
CA LEU A 71 36.91 -24.10 36.35
C LEU A 71 38.20 -24.89 36.59
N SER A 72 38.61 -25.64 35.58
CA SER A 72 39.91 -26.29 35.57
C SER A 72 40.95 -25.17 35.53
N THR A 73 41.66 -24.93 36.63
CA THR A 73 42.85 -24.06 36.68
C THR A 73 44.05 -24.78 36.07
N ASP A 74 43.89 -25.24 34.84
CA ASP A 74 44.99 -25.75 34.03
C ASP A 74 45.64 -24.57 33.30
N PRO A 75 46.91 -24.20 33.60
CA PRO A 75 47.59 -23.10 32.91
C PRO A 75 47.72 -23.35 31.40
N ALA A 76 47.68 -24.60 30.93
CA ALA A 76 47.69 -24.92 29.51
C ALA A 76 46.39 -24.51 28.80
N ARG A 77 45.24 -24.54 29.51
CA ARG A 77 43.95 -24.12 28.95
C ARG A 77 43.77 -22.60 28.94
N ALA A 78 44.43 -21.88 29.84
CA ALA A 78 44.47 -20.42 29.85
C ALA A 78 45.29 -19.83 28.68
N ALA A 79 46.27 -20.59 28.17
CA ALA A 79 47.08 -20.22 27.01
C ALA A 79 46.44 -20.59 25.66
N ALA A 80 45.35 -21.37 25.65
CA ALA A 80 44.65 -21.74 24.43
C ALA A 80 43.72 -20.61 23.99
N ALA A 81 43.97 -20.05 22.80
CA ALA A 81 43.08 -19.07 22.20
C ALA A 81 41.64 -19.65 22.06
N PRO A 82 40.59 -18.91 22.45
CA PRO A 82 39.22 -19.40 22.35
C PRO A 82 38.89 -19.69 20.87
N ALA A 83 38.26 -20.85 20.62
CA ALA A 83 37.79 -21.20 19.30
C ALA A 83 36.83 -20.11 18.76
N PRO A 84 36.92 -19.73 17.48
CA PRO A 84 36.02 -18.74 16.90
C PRO A 84 34.56 -19.18 17.07
N LEU A 85 33.72 -18.29 17.60
CA LEU A 85 32.28 -18.52 17.66
C LEU A 85 31.74 -18.68 16.23
N PRO A 86 30.75 -19.57 15.99
CA PRO A 86 30.12 -19.67 14.69
C PRO A 86 29.43 -18.34 14.35
N GLN A 87 29.96 -17.62 13.37
CA GLN A 87 29.34 -16.41 12.86
C GLN A 87 28.04 -16.79 12.15
N ARG A 88 26.90 -16.33 12.66
CA ARG A 88 25.62 -16.44 11.94
C ARG A 88 25.67 -15.51 10.73
N GLU A 89 25.69 -16.10 9.54
CA GLU A 89 25.55 -15.34 8.29
C GLU A 89 24.09 -14.84 8.19
N ILE A 90 23.87 -13.55 8.46
CA ILE A 90 22.58 -12.90 8.26
C ILE A 90 22.50 -12.46 6.79
N ARG A 91 21.65 -13.14 6.00
CA ARG A 91 21.37 -12.76 4.62
C ARG A 91 20.17 -11.82 4.59
N ILE A 92 20.42 -10.54 4.32
CA ILE A 92 19.37 -9.54 4.13
C ILE A 92 18.95 -9.57 2.66
N VAL A 93 17.75 -10.08 2.38
CA VAL A 93 17.17 -10.05 1.03
C VAL A 93 16.43 -8.73 0.87
N SER A 94 17.02 -7.79 0.12
CA SER A 94 16.34 -6.56 -0.28
C SER A 94 15.39 -6.86 -1.44
N VAL A 95 14.08 -6.70 -1.22
CA VAL A 95 13.08 -6.77 -2.27
C VAL A 95 12.94 -5.40 -2.92
N GLN A 96 12.98 -5.34 -4.25
CA GLN A 96 12.74 -4.12 -5.00
C GLN A 96 11.30 -3.63 -4.70
N PRO A 97 11.08 -2.38 -4.27
CA PRO A 97 9.73 -1.86 -4.08
C PRO A 97 8.95 -1.83 -5.40
N PRO A 98 7.64 -2.08 -5.37
CA PRO A 98 6.80 -2.12 -6.56
C PRO A 98 6.78 -0.77 -7.27
N GLN A 99 6.71 -0.78 -8.60
CA GLN A 99 6.68 0.46 -9.37
C GLN A 99 5.30 1.14 -9.21
N PRO A 100 5.23 2.38 -8.68
CA PRO A 100 3.96 3.08 -8.54
C PRO A 100 3.36 3.38 -9.91
N MET A 101 2.04 3.49 -9.94
CA MET A 101 1.29 4.06 -11.06
C MET A 101 0.31 5.06 -10.47
N TYR A 102 0.09 6.16 -11.16
CA TYR A 102 -0.75 7.24 -10.69
C TYR A 102 -2.01 7.34 -11.53
N GLU A 103 -3.12 7.65 -10.87
CA GLU A 103 -4.32 8.14 -11.54
C GLU A 103 -4.38 9.64 -11.35
N CYS A 104 -4.37 10.35 -12.48
CA CYS A 104 -4.42 11.78 -12.55
C CYS A 104 -5.80 12.23 -13.04
N VAL A 105 -6.28 13.35 -12.50
CA VAL A 105 -7.58 13.93 -12.86
C VAL A 105 -7.37 15.33 -13.42
N THR A 106 -7.91 15.58 -14.62
CA THR A 106 -7.88 16.92 -15.25
C THR A 106 -8.84 17.88 -14.53
N SER A 107 -8.74 19.20 -14.78
CA SER A 107 -9.76 20.14 -14.24
C SER A 107 -11.17 19.81 -14.67
N ASP A 108 -11.30 19.18 -15.83
CA ASP A 108 -12.58 18.86 -16.45
C ASP A 108 -13.12 17.51 -15.94
N GLY A 109 -12.42 16.89 -14.97
CA GLY A 109 -12.80 15.65 -14.31
C GLY A 109 -12.40 14.37 -15.06
N GLN A 110 -11.67 14.47 -16.17
CA GLN A 110 -11.23 13.29 -16.93
C GLN A 110 -10.08 12.60 -16.21
N ARG A 111 -10.13 11.26 -16.14
CA ARG A 111 -9.12 10.43 -15.48
C ARG A 111 -8.18 9.80 -16.49
N TYR A 112 -6.89 9.79 -16.20
CA TYR A 112 -5.88 9.07 -16.98
C TYR A 112 -4.80 8.49 -16.07
N THR A 113 -4.05 7.52 -16.58
CA THR A 113 -2.92 6.91 -15.87
C THR A 113 -1.61 7.57 -16.27
N SER A 114 -0.73 7.80 -15.30
CA SER A 114 0.65 8.23 -15.50
C SER A 114 1.61 7.33 -14.70
N ASP A 115 2.84 7.18 -15.19
CA ASP A 115 3.92 6.54 -14.43
C ASP A 115 4.61 7.55 -13.47
N ASP A 116 4.30 8.84 -13.58
CA ASP A 116 4.79 9.90 -12.69
C ASP A 116 3.64 10.60 -11.92
N ASN A 117 4.01 11.33 -10.87
CA ASN A 117 3.08 12.13 -10.06
C ASN A 117 2.98 13.59 -10.54
N ALA A 118 3.57 13.94 -11.69
CA ALA A 118 3.76 15.32 -12.10
C ALA A 118 2.49 15.93 -12.73
N GLY A 119 1.63 15.07 -13.27
CA GLY A 119 0.43 15.46 -14.01
C GLY A 119 0.77 16.17 -15.32
N ASN A 120 -0.14 16.09 -16.29
CA ASN A 120 0.03 16.74 -17.58
C ASN A 120 0.04 18.28 -17.41
N PRO A 121 1.11 18.97 -17.79
CA PRO A 121 1.15 20.43 -17.73
C PRO A 121 0.31 21.03 -18.86
N ARG A 122 -0.59 21.96 -18.52
CA ARG A 122 -1.39 22.69 -19.50
C ARG A 122 -1.40 24.19 -19.22
N TRP A 123 -1.21 24.97 -20.27
CA TRP A 123 -1.35 26.42 -20.23
C TRP A 123 -2.83 26.77 -20.33
N VAL A 124 -3.38 27.32 -19.26
CA VAL A 124 -4.77 27.78 -19.22
C VAL A 124 -4.78 29.30 -19.36
N PRO A 125 -5.56 29.86 -20.30
CA PRO A 125 -5.67 31.31 -20.44
C PRO A 125 -6.32 31.91 -19.19
N LEU A 126 -5.74 33.01 -18.72
CA LEU A 126 -6.31 33.84 -17.69
C LEU A 126 -7.08 34.98 -18.35
N TRP A 127 -8.28 35.24 -17.86
CA TRP A 127 -9.13 36.32 -18.30
C TRP A 127 -9.31 37.29 -17.14
N ALA A 128 -9.21 38.59 -17.41
CA ALA A 128 -9.49 39.64 -16.43
C ALA A 128 -10.68 40.48 -16.89
N PHE A 129 -11.39 41.03 -15.91
CA PHE A 129 -12.38 42.07 -16.15
C PHE A 129 -11.67 43.42 -16.16
N GLY A 130 -11.74 44.13 -17.27
CA GLY A 130 -11.27 45.50 -17.42
C GLY A 130 -12.41 46.42 -17.83
N TYR A 131 -12.18 47.72 -17.77
CA TYR A 131 -13.10 48.71 -18.33
C TYR A 131 -12.46 49.25 -19.61
N ALA A 132 -13.25 49.34 -20.69
CA ALA A 132 -12.82 50.07 -21.87
C ALA A 132 -13.04 51.55 -21.57
N ASP A 133 -11.97 52.30 -21.37
CA ASP A 133 -12.03 53.75 -21.35
C ASP A 133 -12.18 54.21 -22.81
N ASP A 134 -13.23 54.99 -23.09
CA ASP A 134 -13.48 55.66 -24.38
C ASP A 134 -12.49 56.81 -24.64
N GLU A 135 -11.24 56.73 -24.19
CA GLU A 135 -10.21 57.69 -24.54
C GLU A 135 -9.63 57.32 -25.92
N ASP A 136 -10.37 57.74 -26.96
CA ASP A 136 -9.91 57.95 -28.33
C ASP A 136 -9.19 56.77 -29.00
N GLY A 137 -9.97 55.75 -29.33
CA GLY A 137 -9.62 54.63 -30.21
C GLY A 137 -9.35 55.04 -31.67
N ARG A 138 -8.28 55.81 -31.91
CA ARG A 138 -7.58 55.80 -33.21
C ARG A 138 -6.23 55.12 -33.02
N PRO A 139 -6.07 53.82 -33.36
CA PRO A 139 -4.74 53.31 -33.60
C PRO A 139 -4.14 54.16 -34.72
N ARG A 140 -3.10 54.96 -34.41
CA ARG A 140 -2.28 55.59 -35.45
C ARG A 140 -1.48 54.50 -36.15
N GLY A 141 -2.16 53.72 -36.97
CA GLY A 141 -1.57 52.79 -37.90
C GLY A 141 -0.77 53.58 -38.92
N ARG A 142 0.51 53.81 -38.63
CA ARG A 142 1.53 54.00 -39.65
C ARG A 142 1.85 52.61 -40.21
N GLY A 143 0.92 52.07 -41.01
CA GLY A 143 1.19 50.94 -41.88
C GLY A 143 1.80 51.46 -43.19
N PRO A 144 2.80 50.81 -43.78
CA PRO A 144 3.36 51.23 -45.06
C PRO A 144 2.33 51.00 -46.18
N ASP A 145 2.03 52.07 -46.92
CA ASP A 145 1.14 52.07 -48.09
C ASP A 145 1.64 51.08 -49.15
N SER A 146 1.08 49.88 -49.14
CA SER A 146 1.29 48.88 -50.19
C SER A 146 0.00 48.73 -50.99
N ARG A 147 -0.40 49.79 -51.70
CA ARG A 147 -1.46 49.68 -52.71
C ARG A 147 -0.80 49.39 -54.07
N PRO A 148 -1.02 48.21 -54.69
CA PRO A 148 -0.51 47.97 -56.04
C PRO A 148 -1.22 48.91 -57.03
N PRO A 149 -0.52 49.44 -58.04
CA PRO A 149 -1.12 50.35 -59.02
C PRO A 149 -2.12 49.58 -59.89
N GLY A 150 -3.40 49.95 -59.78
CA GLY A 150 -4.44 49.52 -60.72
C GLY A 150 -4.38 50.36 -62.01
N PRO A 151 -4.88 49.84 -63.14
CA PRO A 151 -4.83 50.51 -64.44
C PRO A 151 -5.70 51.80 -64.45
N PRO A 152 -5.35 52.79 -65.31
CA PRO A 152 -6.05 54.07 -65.35
C PRO A 152 -7.50 53.88 -65.87
N GLY A 153 -8.47 54.13 -65.00
CA GLY A 153 -9.88 54.25 -65.37
C GLY A 153 -10.22 55.64 -65.91
N PRO A 154 -11.30 55.78 -66.70
CA PRO A 154 -11.70 57.05 -67.31
C PRO A 154 -12.15 58.09 -66.28
N PRO A 155 -12.05 59.40 -66.59
CA PRO A 155 -12.42 60.46 -65.66
C PRO A 155 -13.95 60.49 -65.51
N SER A 156 -14.46 59.95 -64.42
CA SER A 156 -15.86 60.10 -64.02
C SER A 156 -15.96 61.19 -62.95
N GLY A 157 -16.37 62.38 -63.40
CA GLY A 157 -16.88 63.42 -62.53
C GLY A 157 -18.23 62.99 -61.96
N ALA A 158 -18.21 62.39 -60.77
CA ALA A 158 -19.39 62.20 -59.94
C ALA A 158 -19.05 62.67 -58.52
N PRO A 159 -19.85 63.58 -57.91
CA PRO A 159 -19.69 63.89 -56.50
C PRO A 159 -19.96 62.62 -55.72
N HIS A 160 -18.97 62.13 -54.98
CA HIS A 160 -19.18 61.06 -54.02
C HIS A 160 -20.10 61.63 -52.94
N SER A 161 -21.37 61.23 -52.96
CA SER A 161 -22.26 61.50 -51.84
C SER A 161 -21.66 60.83 -50.60
N PRO A 162 -21.45 61.54 -49.49
CA PRO A 162 -21.07 60.88 -48.24
C PRO A 162 -22.19 59.90 -47.91
N GLY A 163 -21.89 58.60 -47.97
CA GLY A 163 -22.78 57.59 -47.39
C GLY A 163 -23.00 57.93 -45.91
N PRO A 164 -24.15 57.53 -45.32
CA PRO A 164 -24.37 57.73 -43.90
C PRO A 164 -23.18 57.17 -43.11
N PRO A 165 -22.67 57.89 -42.09
CA PRO A 165 -21.64 57.34 -41.23
C PRO A 165 -22.14 56.01 -40.67
N PRO A 166 -21.27 54.99 -40.52
CA PRO A 166 -21.65 53.77 -39.81
C PRO A 166 -22.19 54.16 -38.43
N PRO A 167 -23.22 53.47 -37.92
CA PRO A 167 -23.77 53.79 -36.61
C PRO A 167 -22.64 53.77 -35.59
N PRO A 168 -22.54 54.78 -34.70
CA PRO A 168 -21.52 54.79 -33.68
C PRO A 168 -21.65 53.51 -32.86
N HIS A 169 -20.56 52.75 -32.76
CA HIS A 169 -20.48 51.67 -31.78
C HIS A 169 -20.59 52.35 -30.41
N VAL A 170 -21.76 52.29 -29.79
CA VAL A 170 -21.97 52.78 -28.43
C VAL A 170 -21.28 51.78 -27.51
N VAL A 171 -20.01 52.02 -27.23
CA VAL A 171 -19.36 51.45 -26.05
C VAL A 171 -19.84 52.34 -24.90
N TYR A 172 -20.51 51.72 -23.92
CA TYR A 172 -20.92 52.46 -22.73
C TYR A 172 -19.68 52.67 -21.87
N PRO A 173 -19.32 53.90 -21.48
CA PRO A 173 -18.24 54.12 -20.51
C PRO A 173 -18.59 53.39 -19.22
N GLY A 174 -17.69 52.51 -18.77
CA GLY A 174 -17.94 51.59 -17.65
C GLY A 174 -18.50 50.21 -18.06
N ALA A 175 -18.63 49.91 -19.36
CA ALA A 175 -18.87 48.55 -19.83
C ALA A 175 -17.64 47.68 -19.53
N GLY A 176 -17.81 46.74 -18.60
CA GLY A 176 -16.79 45.74 -18.32
C GLY A 176 -16.53 44.87 -19.55
N VAL A 177 -15.28 44.80 -20.00
CA VAL A 177 -14.82 43.93 -21.07
C VAL A 177 -13.96 42.82 -20.49
N ILE A 178 -14.12 41.59 -21.02
CA ILE A 178 -13.26 40.47 -20.67
C ILE A 178 -12.02 40.54 -21.55
N VAL A 179 -10.87 40.84 -20.95
CA VAL A 179 -9.58 40.96 -21.65
C VAL A 179 -8.66 39.79 -21.29
N PRO A 180 -7.85 39.30 -22.24
CA PRO A 180 -6.84 38.28 -21.94
C PRO A 180 -5.79 38.86 -20.99
N ALA A 181 -5.54 38.17 -19.88
CA ALA A 181 -4.61 38.57 -18.82
C ALA A 181 -3.37 37.67 -18.75
N GLY A 182 -3.05 37.02 -19.87
CA GLY A 182 -1.96 36.05 -19.97
C GLY A 182 -2.43 34.60 -19.81
N SER A 183 -1.53 33.73 -19.36
CA SER A 183 -1.81 32.31 -19.11
C SER A 183 -1.07 31.83 -17.87
N THR A 184 -1.61 30.79 -17.25
CA THR A 184 -0.98 30.10 -16.12
C THR A 184 -0.77 28.64 -16.43
N LEU A 185 0.31 28.07 -15.90
CA LEU A 185 0.60 26.65 -16.01
C LEU A 185 -0.16 25.90 -14.91
N VAL A 186 -1.18 25.15 -15.30
CA VAL A 186 -1.92 24.26 -14.38
C VAL A 186 -1.41 22.85 -14.57
N ARG A 187 -1.27 22.12 -13.45
CA ARG A 187 -0.98 20.69 -13.43
C ARG A 187 -2.19 19.94 -12.90
N ASP A 188 -2.37 18.74 -13.41
CA ASP A 188 -3.42 17.83 -12.95
C ASP A 188 -3.03 17.22 -11.60
N THR A 189 -4.04 16.82 -10.82
CA THR A 189 -3.82 16.20 -9.51
C THR A 189 -3.68 14.69 -9.69
N CYS A 190 -2.56 14.12 -9.23
CA CYS A 190 -2.25 12.70 -9.35
C CYS A 190 -2.21 12.00 -8.00
N THR A 191 -2.88 10.86 -7.89
CA THR A 191 -2.89 10.01 -6.69
C THR A 191 -2.31 8.64 -7.00
N ALA A 192 -1.45 8.14 -6.10
CA ALA A 192 -0.87 6.81 -6.25
C ALA A 192 -1.95 5.73 -6.17
N LEU A 193 -1.95 4.81 -7.13
CA LEU A 193 -2.89 3.69 -7.18
C LEU A 193 -2.46 2.58 -6.23
N PRO A 194 -3.41 1.88 -5.59
CA PRO A 194 -3.09 0.72 -4.77
C PRO A 194 -2.57 -0.42 -5.65
N ARG A 195 -1.65 -1.24 -5.13
CA ARG A 195 -0.97 -2.31 -5.88
C ARG A 195 -1.93 -3.20 -6.67
N GLN A 196 -3.03 -3.60 -6.05
CA GLN A 196 -4.05 -4.46 -6.68
C GLN A 196 -4.65 -3.85 -7.95
N GLU A 197 -4.88 -2.54 -7.95
CA GLU A 197 -5.45 -1.81 -9.09
C GLU A 197 -4.43 -1.66 -10.22
N VAL A 198 -3.14 -1.47 -9.87
CA VAL A 198 -2.04 -1.49 -10.84
C VAL A 198 -1.96 -2.85 -11.53
N CYS A 199 -2.01 -3.94 -10.76
CA CYS A 199 -1.96 -5.30 -11.29
C CYS A 199 -3.17 -5.62 -12.18
N ALA A 200 -4.37 -5.17 -11.82
CA ALA A 200 -5.57 -5.32 -12.64
C ALA A 200 -5.41 -4.60 -13.99
N ARG A 201 -5.01 -3.32 -13.98
CA ARG A 201 -4.80 -2.52 -15.19
C ARG A 201 -3.71 -3.08 -16.11
N LEU A 202 -2.60 -3.58 -15.54
CA LEU A 202 -1.56 -4.25 -16.31
C LEU A 202 -2.07 -5.54 -16.97
N THR A 203 -2.90 -6.30 -16.27
CA THR A 203 -3.53 -7.52 -16.80
C THR A 203 -4.52 -7.19 -17.92
N ASP A 204 -5.33 -6.14 -17.76
CA ASP A 204 -6.26 -5.67 -18.80
C ASP A 204 -5.50 -5.19 -20.04
N ARG A 205 -4.41 -4.44 -19.85
CA ARG A 205 -3.56 -3.98 -20.96
C ARG A 205 -2.95 -5.16 -21.72
N ARG A 206 -2.45 -6.17 -21.01
CA ARG A 206 -1.95 -7.42 -21.60
C ARG A 206 -3.03 -8.11 -22.44
N TRP A 207 -4.24 -8.23 -21.90
CA TRP A 207 -5.37 -8.84 -22.60
C TRP A 207 -5.73 -8.09 -23.89
N GLU A 208 -5.70 -6.76 -23.86
CA GLU A 208 -5.99 -5.94 -25.04
C GLU A 208 -4.93 -6.12 -26.14
N LEU A 209 -3.65 -6.25 -25.77
CA LEU A 209 -2.57 -6.55 -26.72
C LEU A 209 -2.77 -7.94 -27.36
N ILE A 210 -3.05 -8.97 -26.56
CA ILE A 210 -3.29 -10.34 -27.05
C ILE A 210 -4.48 -10.38 -27.99
N ARG A 211 -5.58 -9.69 -27.65
CA ARG A 211 -6.81 -9.63 -28.46
C ARG A 211 -6.55 -9.04 -29.85
N ARG A 212 -5.75 -7.97 -29.94
CA ARG A 212 -5.47 -7.26 -31.20
C ARG A 212 -4.37 -7.90 -32.04
N TYR A 213 -3.58 -8.81 -31.46
CA TYR A 213 -2.39 -9.37 -32.10
C TYR A 213 -2.66 -9.95 -33.50
N ASN A 214 -3.76 -10.70 -33.66
CA ASN A 214 -4.07 -11.35 -34.94
C ASN A 214 -4.49 -10.37 -36.05
N SER A 215 -5.02 -9.19 -35.70
CA SER A 215 -5.37 -8.13 -36.65
C SER A 215 -4.24 -7.15 -36.94
N ALA A 216 -3.11 -7.24 -36.21
CA ALA A 216 -2.03 -6.27 -36.31
C ALA A 216 -1.10 -6.52 -37.51
N LEU A 217 -0.51 -5.44 -38.04
CA LEU A 217 0.53 -5.45 -39.07
C LEU A 217 1.84 -6.05 -38.51
N GLN A 218 2.76 -6.48 -39.38
CA GLN A 218 4.01 -7.13 -38.93
C GLN A 218 4.90 -6.24 -38.04
N SER A 219 4.98 -4.93 -38.33
CA SER A 219 5.68 -3.96 -37.49
C SER A 219 5.00 -3.76 -36.13
N GLU A 220 3.67 -3.70 -36.13
CA GLU A 220 2.85 -3.56 -34.92
C GLU A 220 2.97 -4.78 -34.02
N ARG A 221 3.03 -6.00 -34.58
CA ARG A 221 3.22 -7.24 -33.81
C ARG A 221 4.49 -7.21 -32.99
N ARG A 222 5.62 -6.79 -33.59
CA ARG A 222 6.90 -6.66 -32.88
C ARG A 222 6.85 -5.62 -31.76
N ALA A 223 6.13 -4.53 -31.99
CA ALA A 223 5.90 -3.51 -30.96
C ALA A 223 5.05 -4.08 -29.81
N MET A 224 3.96 -4.79 -30.13
CA MET A 224 3.07 -5.45 -29.16
C MET A 224 3.82 -6.51 -28.34
N GLU A 225 4.67 -7.33 -28.95
CA GLU A 225 5.51 -8.32 -28.24
C GLU A 225 6.49 -7.66 -27.27
N THR A 226 7.05 -6.51 -27.66
CA THR A 226 7.97 -5.76 -26.80
C THR A 226 7.23 -5.13 -25.63
N GLU A 227 6.04 -4.57 -25.87
CA GLU A 227 5.18 -4.04 -24.82
C GLU A 227 4.70 -5.15 -23.87
N GLN A 228 4.25 -6.28 -24.41
CA GLN A 228 3.81 -7.43 -23.63
C GLN A 228 4.93 -7.98 -22.75
N ARG A 229 6.17 -8.09 -23.25
CA ARG A 229 7.32 -8.49 -22.43
C ARG A 229 7.57 -7.51 -21.29
N GLY A 230 7.40 -6.21 -21.51
CA GLY A 230 7.50 -5.19 -20.47
C GLY A 230 6.43 -5.34 -19.39
N ILE A 231 5.18 -5.55 -19.80
CA ILE A 231 4.05 -5.76 -18.90
C ILE A 231 4.23 -7.06 -18.10
N ASP A 232 4.60 -8.16 -18.76
CA ASP A 232 4.82 -9.47 -18.11
C ASP A 232 5.96 -9.38 -17.07
N ALA A 233 7.03 -8.65 -17.37
CA ALA A 233 8.12 -8.42 -16.43
C ALA A 233 7.72 -7.54 -15.23
N ARG A 234 6.80 -6.58 -15.41
CA ARG A 234 6.27 -5.77 -14.29
C ARG A 234 5.30 -6.59 -13.44
N LEU A 235 4.39 -7.34 -14.05
CA LEU A 235 3.49 -8.27 -13.35
C LEU A 235 4.28 -9.29 -12.50
N ALA A 236 5.33 -9.90 -13.07
CA ALA A 236 6.14 -10.88 -12.36
C ALA A 236 6.89 -10.31 -11.15
N ARG A 237 7.31 -9.03 -11.21
CA ARG A 237 8.03 -8.36 -10.11
C ARG A 237 7.09 -7.81 -9.04
N ASP A 238 5.99 -7.18 -9.45
CA ASP A 238 5.18 -6.35 -8.57
C ASP A 238 3.92 -7.07 -8.06
N CYS A 239 3.42 -8.08 -8.78
CA CYS A 239 2.10 -8.68 -8.56
C CYS A 239 2.14 -10.14 -8.07
N VAL A 240 3.31 -10.77 -7.98
CA VAL A 240 3.45 -12.14 -7.47
C VAL A 240 3.33 -12.14 -5.94
N GLY A 241 2.34 -12.86 -5.39
CA GLY A 241 2.19 -13.05 -3.94
C GLY A 241 1.00 -12.33 -3.28
N ASN A 242 -0.14 -12.24 -3.95
CA ASN A 242 -1.45 -12.10 -3.30
C ASN A 242 -2.17 -13.44 -3.31
#